data_AF-A0A7H8V485-F1
#
_entry.id   AF-A0A7H8V485-F1
#
_cell.length_a   1.000
_cell.length_b   1.000
_cell.length_c   1.000
_cell.angle_alpha   90.00
_cell.angle_beta   90.00
_cell.angle_gamma   90.00
#
_symmetry.space_group_name_H-M   'P 1'
#
loop_
_entity.id
_entity.type
_entity.pdbx_description
1 polymer ?
#
loop_
_entity_poly.entity_id
_entity_poly.type
_entity_poly.pdbx_seq_one_letter_code
_entity_poly.pdbx_strand_id
1 'polypeptide(L)'
;MKLEGRTAVVRFETGFQFQLEYLADNKMTWTSLAEDGLGSETDRIYTKELTDDLISVSWIESTGNSITHHINLAEGTVWAFMSWNDPEAFGQRQTLTHSGTFEFIN
;
A
#
# COMPACT_ATOMS: atom_id res chain seq x y z
N MET A 1 -11.21 10.36 -5.35
CA MET A 1 -10.02 10.72 -4.50
C MET A 1 -8.88 11.27 -5.36
N LYS A 2 -7.87 11.97 -4.82
CA LYS A 2 -6.74 12.52 -5.62
C LYS A 2 -5.98 11.47 -6.44
N LEU A 3 -5.99 10.19 -6.03
CA LEU A 3 -5.30 9.09 -6.71
C LEU A 3 -6.16 8.35 -7.75
N GLU A 4 -7.46 8.61 -7.81
CA GLU A 4 -8.41 7.84 -8.63
C GLU A 4 -8.09 7.91 -10.13
N GLY A 5 -8.16 6.76 -10.79
CA GLY A 5 -7.83 6.60 -12.20
C GLY A 5 -6.33 6.63 -12.50
N ARG A 6 -5.46 6.70 -11.48
CA ARG A 6 -4.01 6.65 -11.65
C ARG A 6 -3.47 5.27 -11.31
N THR A 7 -2.35 4.94 -11.95
CA THR A 7 -1.56 3.77 -11.63
C THR A 7 -0.20 4.22 -11.11
N ALA A 8 0.31 3.54 -10.09
CA ALA A 8 1.62 3.80 -9.53
C ALA A 8 2.39 2.51 -9.32
N VAL A 9 3.71 2.61 -9.24
CA VAL A 9 4.58 1.54 -8.76
C VAL A 9 5.18 1.97 -7.44
N VAL A 10 5.14 1.06 -6.47
CA VAL A 10 5.86 1.17 -5.21
C VAL A 10 7.00 0.16 -5.16
N ARG A 11 8.18 0.58 -4.71
CA ARG A 11 9.34 -0.29 -4.48
C ARG A 11 9.92 -0.02 -3.10
N PHE A 12 9.82 -1.00 -2.20
CA PHE A 12 10.32 -0.92 -0.84
C PHE A 12 11.77 -1.40 -0.73
N GLU A 13 12.50 -0.83 0.22
CA GLU A 13 13.89 -1.23 0.54
C GLU A 13 14.00 -2.69 1.00
N THR A 14 12.92 -3.26 1.53
CA THR A 14 12.82 -4.66 1.93
C THR A 14 12.70 -5.63 0.75
N GLY A 15 12.63 -5.13 -0.48
CA GLY A 15 12.51 -5.92 -1.71
C GLY A 15 11.08 -6.13 -2.23
N PHE A 16 10.05 -5.74 -1.46
CA PHE A 16 8.67 -5.77 -1.93
C PHE A 16 8.44 -4.73 -3.03
N GLN A 17 7.74 -5.12 -4.09
CA GLN A 17 7.45 -4.24 -5.22
C GLN A 17 6.04 -4.51 -5.73
N PHE A 18 5.23 -3.46 -5.86
CA PHE A 18 3.84 -3.59 -6.28
C PHE A 18 3.46 -2.52 -7.30
N GLN A 19 2.60 -2.88 -8.25
CA GLN A 19 1.80 -1.94 -9.02
C GLN A 19 0.48 -1.70 -8.28
N LEU A 20 0.07 -0.44 -8.15
CA LEU A 20 -1.13 0.01 -7.48
C LEU A 20 -2.02 0.74 -8.49
N GLU A 21 -3.16 0.14 -8.84
CA GLU A 21 -4.18 0.72 -9.71
C GLU A 21 -5.32 1.26 -8.87
N TYR A 22 -5.44 2.58 -8.80
CA TYR A 22 -6.44 3.26 -7.98
C TYR A 22 -7.74 3.41 -8.76
N LEU A 23 -8.76 2.66 -8.38
CA LEU A 23 -10.04 2.54 -9.09
C LEU A 23 -11.12 3.44 -8.49
N ALA A 24 -12.25 3.55 -9.20
CA ALA A 24 -13.46 4.17 -8.69
C ALA A 24 -14.01 3.46 -7.42
N ASP A 25 -14.95 4.11 -6.73
CA ASP A 25 -15.63 3.58 -5.53
C ASP A 25 -14.73 3.26 -4.33
N ASN A 26 -13.58 3.95 -4.23
CA ASN A 26 -12.54 3.71 -3.22
C ASN A 26 -12.05 2.25 -3.25
N LYS A 27 -11.63 1.81 -4.44
CA LYS A 27 -10.99 0.51 -4.62
C LYS A 27 -9.56 0.69 -5.13
N MET A 28 -8.73 -0.30 -4.88
CA MET A 28 -7.39 -0.38 -5.45
C MET A 28 -7.11 -1.84 -5.82
N THR A 29 -6.61 -2.08 -7.02
CA THR A 29 -5.96 -3.35 -7.34
C THR A 29 -4.46 -3.20 -7.07
N TRP A 30 -3.91 -4.04 -6.20
CA TRP A 30 -2.46 -4.17 -6.09
C TRP A 30 -2.00 -5.43 -6.79
N THR A 31 -0.83 -5.39 -7.41
CA THR A 31 -0.22 -6.50 -8.13
C THR A 31 1.24 -6.60 -7.73
N SER A 32 1.66 -7.74 -7.17
CA SER A 32 3.08 -8.00 -6.90
C SER A 32 3.86 -8.03 -8.21
N LEU A 33 4.98 -7.31 -8.22
CA LEU A 33 5.93 -7.27 -9.33
C LEU A 33 7.16 -8.15 -9.05
N ALA A 34 7.24 -8.74 -7.85
CA ALA A 34 8.29 -9.68 -7.49
C ALA A 34 7.87 -11.12 -7.86
N GLU A 35 8.85 -12.00 -8.07
CA GLU A 35 8.62 -13.45 -8.22
C GLU A 35 8.37 -14.11 -6.85
N ASP A 36 7.44 -13.55 -6.06
CA ASP A 36 7.08 -14.02 -4.72
C ASP A 36 5.79 -14.85 -4.67
N GLY A 37 5.06 -14.89 -5.79
CA GLY A 37 3.81 -15.64 -5.91
C GLY A 37 2.60 -14.98 -5.24
N LEU A 38 2.70 -13.72 -4.77
CA LEU A 38 1.59 -13.02 -4.12
C LEU A 38 0.46 -12.66 -5.10
N GLY A 39 0.76 -12.48 -6.39
CA GLY A 39 -0.25 -12.26 -7.42
C GLY A 39 -0.87 -10.86 -7.35
N SER A 40 -2.21 -10.78 -7.45
CA SER A 40 -2.96 -9.54 -7.49
C SER A 40 -4.29 -9.65 -6.75
N GLU A 41 -4.70 -8.59 -6.08
CA GLU A 41 -5.98 -8.50 -5.35
C GLU A 41 -6.58 -7.09 -5.45
N THR A 42 -7.92 -7.01 -5.42
CA THR A 42 -8.65 -5.75 -5.41
C THR A 42 -9.31 -5.53 -4.06
N ASP A 43 -8.89 -4.49 -3.35
CA ASP A 43 -9.38 -4.17 -2.01
C ASP A 43 -10.10 -2.83 -1.97
N ARG A 44 -11.02 -2.71 -0.99
CA ARG A 44 -11.55 -1.40 -0.60
C ARG A 44 -10.49 -0.65 0.18
N ILE A 45 -10.24 0.59 -0.23
CA ILE A 45 -9.28 1.47 0.43
C ILE A 45 -9.98 2.57 1.24
N TYR A 46 -9.28 3.05 2.25
CA TYR A 46 -9.64 4.19 3.08
C TYR A 46 -8.56 5.24 2.91
N THR A 47 -8.94 6.44 2.51
CA THR A 47 -7.97 7.50 2.19
C THR A 47 -8.16 8.72 3.06
N LYS A 48 -7.05 9.38 3.38
CA LYS A 48 -7.03 10.66 4.07
C LYS A 48 -5.92 11.52 3.48
N GLU A 49 -6.29 12.64 2.89
CA GLU A 49 -5.35 13.70 2.54
C GLU A 49 -4.92 14.39 3.85
N LEU A 50 -3.63 14.33 4.16
CA LEU A 50 -3.03 14.91 5.37
C LEU A 50 -2.52 16.33 5.07
N THR A 51 -1.97 16.52 3.88
CA THR A 51 -1.63 17.80 3.25
C THR A 51 -1.87 17.69 1.74
N ASP A 52 -1.53 18.72 0.97
CA ASP A 52 -1.64 18.67 -0.49
C ASP A 52 -0.82 17.52 -1.09
N ASP A 53 0.38 17.26 -0.57
CA ASP A 53 1.30 16.26 -1.12
C ASP A 53 1.42 14.98 -0.30
N LEU A 54 0.85 14.94 0.92
CA LEU A 54 0.89 13.76 1.78
C LEU A 54 -0.49 13.09 1.86
N ILE A 55 -0.57 11.86 1.37
CA ILE A 55 -1.82 11.07 1.36
C ILE A 55 -1.62 9.80 2.16
N SER A 56 -2.54 9.51 3.08
CA SER A 56 -2.65 8.21 3.72
C SER A 56 -3.64 7.33 2.96
N VAL A 57 -3.25 6.08 2.68
CA VAL A 57 -4.10 5.05 2.07
C VAL A 57 -4.01 3.80 2.92
N SER A 58 -5.13 3.25 3.34
CA SER A 58 -5.17 2.06 4.20
C SER A 58 -6.17 1.04 3.65
N TRP A 59 -5.86 -0.24 3.78
CA TRP A 59 -6.76 -1.33 3.39
C TRP A 59 -6.52 -2.58 4.24
N ILE A 60 -7.43 -3.54 4.10
CA ILE A 60 -7.34 -4.86 4.69
C ILE A 60 -7.49 -5.86 3.55
N GLU A 61 -6.48 -6.70 3.35
CA GLU A 61 -6.52 -7.79 2.36
C GLU A 61 -7.48 -8.89 2.82
N SER A 62 -7.93 -9.76 1.90
CA SER A 62 -8.81 -10.90 2.25
C SER A 62 -8.23 -11.86 3.29
N THR A 63 -6.89 -11.90 3.41
CA THR A 63 -6.16 -12.69 4.42
C THR A 63 -6.21 -12.09 5.82
N GLY A 64 -6.72 -10.86 5.98
CA GLY A 64 -6.74 -10.13 7.25
C GLY A 64 -5.46 -9.34 7.55
N ASN A 65 -4.54 -9.25 6.59
CA ASN A 65 -3.42 -8.31 6.66
C ASN A 65 -3.96 -6.89 6.61
N SER A 66 -3.41 -6.00 7.44
CA SER A 66 -3.79 -4.59 7.46
C SER A 66 -2.60 -3.75 7.04
N ILE A 67 -2.79 -2.91 6.03
CA ILE A 67 -1.72 -2.10 5.45
C ILE A 67 -2.13 -0.63 5.49
N THR A 68 -1.17 0.25 5.77
CA THR A 68 -1.30 1.69 5.59
C THR A 68 -0.06 2.23 4.91
N HIS A 69 -0.26 2.95 3.81
CA HIS A 69 0.75 3.76 3.14
C HIS A 69 0.58 5.23 3.51
N HIS A 70 1.68 5.90 3.81
CA HIS A 70 1.82 7.34 3.82
C HIS A 70 2.67 7.74 2.61
N ILE A 71 2.01 8.27 1.59
CA ILE A 71 2.59 8.59 0.28
C ILE A 71 2.88 10.08 0.22
N ASN A 72 4.15 10.45 0.08
CA ASN A 72 4.58 11.81 -0.18
C ASN A 72 4.78 12.00 -1.69
N LEU A 73 3.80 12.63 -2.33
CA LEU A 73 3.77 12.88 -3.77
C LEU A 73 4.82 13.90 -4.23
N ALA A 74 5.24 14.83 -3.37
CA ALA A 74 6.26 15.82 -3.71
C ALA A 74 7.65 15.18 -3.80
N GLU A 75 7.91 14.19 -2.94
CA GLU A 75 9.21 13.51 -2.87
C GLU A 75 9.24 12.18 -3.63
N GLY A 76 8.08 11.66 -4.05
CA GLY A 76 7.99 10.34 -4.68
C GLY A 76 8.37 9.21 -3.72
N THR A 77 8.02 9.36 -2.44
CA THR A 77 8.36 8.41 -1.39
C THR A 77 7.11 7.84 -0.73
N VAL A 78 7.26 6.67 -0.13
CA VAL A 78 6.20 6.05 0.67
C VAL A 78 6.81 5.39 1.90
N TRP A 79 6.13 5.57 3.02
CA TRP A 79 6.31 4.77 4.21
C TRP A 79 5.09 3.90 4.40
N ALA A 80 5.28 2.63 4.76
CA ALA A 80 4.22 1.68 4.98
C ALA A 80 4.31 1.05 6.38
N PHE A 81 3.14 0.84 6.98
CA PHE A 81 2.93 -0.04 8.12
C PHE A 81 2.06 -1.21 7.68
N MET A 82 2.55 -2.43 7.90
CA MET A 82 1.83 -3.66 7.64
C MET A 82 1.73 -4.47 8.93
N SER A 83 0.61 -5.14 9.12
CA SER A 83 0.42 -6.06 10.22
C SER A 83 -0.41 -7.28 9.80
N TRP A 84 -0.09 -8.44 10.34
CA TRP A 84 -0.76 -9.71 10.08
C TRP A 84 -0.91 -10.51 11.38
N ASN A 85 -1.77 -11.53 11.35
CA ASN A 85 -2.02 -12.37 12.51
C ASN A 85 -0.79 -13.23 12.84
N ASP A 86 -0.36 -13.18 14.09
CA ASP A 86 0.71 -14.02 14.65
C ASP A 86 0.39 -14.29 16.13
N PRO A 87 -0.09 -15.49 16.49
CA PRO A 87 -0.50 -15.81 17.86
C PRO A 87 0.59 -15.64 18.92
N GLU A 88 1.87 -15.73 18.52
CA GLU A 88 3.01 -15.65 19.43
C GLU A 88 3.52 -14.21 19.62
N ALA A 89 3.07 -13.27 18.79
CA ALA A 89 3.47 -11.87 18.85
C ALA A 89 2.66 -11.05 19.86
N PHE A 90 3.18 -9.89 20.28
CA PHE A 90 2.47 -8.95 21.15
C PHE A 90 1.15 -8.51 20.50
N GLY A 91 0.06 -8.60 21.25
CA GLY A 91 -1.27 -8.28 20.71
C GLY A 91 -1.75 -9.25 19.62
N GLN A 92 -1.11 -10.43 19.49
CA GLN A 92 -1.42 -11.47 18.49
C GLN A 92 -1.22 -11.00 17.05
N ARG A 93 -0.34 -10.02 16.85
CA ARG A 93 -0.10 -9.35 15.58
C ARG A 93 1.39 -9.15 15.38
N GLN A 94 1.90 -9.63 14.26
CA GLN A 94 3.23 -9.24 13.80
C GLN A 94 3.13 -7.94 13.00
N THR A 95 4.24 -7.21 12.90
CA THR A 95 4.29 -5.92 12.20
C THR A 95 5.55 -5.78 11.35
N LEU A 96 5.43 -5.04 10.26
CA LEU A 96 6.55 -4.55 9.47
C LEU A 96 6.33 -3.06 9.17
N THR A 97 7.38 -2.26 9.35
CA THR A 97 7.44 -0.91 8.79
C THR A 97 8.55 -0.85 7.76
N HIS A 98 8.30 -0.20 6.64
CA HIS A 98 9.28 -0.08 5.56
C HIS A 98 9.04 1.13 4.69
N SER A 99 10.13 1.68 4.17
CA SER A 99 10.14 2.85 3.29
C SER A 99 10.51 2.44 1.87
N GLY A 100 10.12 3.26 0.91
CA GLY A 100 10.35 3.01 -0.50
C GLY A 100 10.05 4.20 -1.38
N THR A 101 10.13 3.98 -2.69
CA THR A 101 9.72 4.95 -3.70
C THR A 101 8.27 4.73 -4.12
N PHE A 102 7.63 5.81 -4.56
CA PHE A 102 6.28 5.83 -5.11
C PHE A 102 6.28 6.69 -6.37
N GLU A 103 5.97 6.08 -7.51
CA GLU A 103 6.02 6.75 -8.81
C GLU A 103 4.76 6.44 -9.61
N PHE A 104 4.10 7.47 -10.14
CA PHE A 104 3.02 7.25 -11.11
C PHE A 104 3.58 6.70 -12.41
N ILE A 105 2.86 5.76 -13.01
CA ILE A 105 3.14 5.24 -14.35
C ILE A 105 1.97 5.60 -15.28
N ASN A 106 2.30 5.92 -16.52
CA ASN A 106 1.34 6.29 -17.56
C ASN A 106 0.66 5.07 -18.18
#